data_AF-A0A518VBG4-F1
#
_entry.id   AF-A0A518VBG4-F1
#
_cell.length_a   1.000
_cell.length_b   1.000
_cell.length_c   1.000
_cell.angle_alpha   90.00
_cell.angle_beta   90.00
_cell.angle_gamma   90.00
#
_symmetry.space_group_name_H-M   'P 1'
#
loop_
_entity.id
_entity.type
_entity.pdbx_description
1 polymer ?
#
loop_
_entity_poly.entity_id
_entity_poly.type
_entity_poly.pdbx_seq_one_letter_code
_entity_poly.pdbx_strand_id
1 'polypeptide(L)'
;MMTEEEMQEIRERAKKATKGSWKWQEYYDCSLSNSEGNVIVTVVGDDMSYVKVLRNEDAEFIAHAREDIPKLLETIEKLEAYRDRYEAYYDGYKQGQYDIQMDNLNGK
;
A
#
# COMPACT_ATOMS: atom_id res chain seq x y z
N MET A 1 0.88 -12.65 8.65
CA MET A 1 1.62 -11.98 7.57
C MET A 1 0.78 -12.10 6.31
N MET A 2 0.86 -11.14 5.38
CA MET A 2 0.26 -11.36 4.06
C MET A 2 1.00 -12.50 3.34
N THR A 3 0.33 -13.10 2.38
CA THR A 3 0.94 -14.02 1.41
C THR A 3 1.63 -13.23 0.29
N GLU A 4 2.58 -13.88 -0.38
CA GLU A 4 3.21 -13.33 -1.60
C GLU A 4 2.17 -13.03 -2.70
N GLU A 5 1.10 -13.84 -2.77
CA GLU A 5 0.00 -13.64 -3.71
C GLU A 5 -0.76 -12.34 -3.40
N GLU A 6 -1.14 -12.08 -2.14
CA GLU A 6 -1.76 -10.81 -1.73
C GLU A 6 -0.81 -9.61 -1.95
N MET A 7 0.48 -9.76 -1.66
CA MET A 7 1.49 -8.73 -1.91
C MET A 7 1.59 -8.38 -3.40
N GLN A 8 1.66 -9.40 -4.26
CA GLN A 8 1.75 -9.22 -5.70
C GLN A 8 0.43 -8.72 -6.31
N GLU A 9 -0.73 -9.10 -5.78
CA GLU A 9 -2.00 -8.48 -6.18
C GLU A 9 -2.03 -6.96 -5.89
N ILE A 10 -1.61 -6.53 -4.70
CA ILE A 10 -1.57 -5.09 -4.36
C ILE A 10 -0.54 -4.37 -5.25
N ARG A 11 0.60 -4.99 -5.54
CA ARG A 11 1.58 -4.46 -6.52
C ARG A 11 0.93 -4.26 -7.89
N GLU A 12 0.20 -5.23 -8.42
CA GLU A 12 -0.47 -5.07 -9.72
C GLU A 12 -1.63 -4.07 -9.70
N ARG A 13 -2.40 -3.97 -8.61
CA ARG A 13 -3.40 -2.89 -8.42
C ARG A 13 -2.72 -1.51 -8.45
N ALA A 14 -1.61 -1.33 -7.73
CA ALA A 14 -0.86 -0.09 -7.68
C ALA A 14 -0.11 0.25 -8.98
N LYS A 15 0.33 -0.75 -9.76
CA LYS A 15 0.93 -0.55 -11.11
C LYS A 15 -0.09 -0.14 -12.15
N LYS A 16 -1.30 -0.72 -12.13
CA LYS A 16 -2.40 -0.40 -13.06
C LYS A 16 -2.99 1.00 -12.86
N ALA A 17 -2.90 1.53 -11.63
CA ALA A 17 -3.28 2.91 -11.34
C ALA A 17 -2.37 3.92 -12.05
N THR A 18 -2.97 4.98 -12.63
CA THR A 18 -2.26 6.06 -13.35
C THR A 18 -1.13 6.67 -12.50
N LYS A 19 -0.05 7.15 -13.13
CA LYS A 19 1.12 7.69 -12.41
C LYS A 19 0.71 8.93 -11.59
N GLY A 20 1.25 9.02 -10.36
CA GLY A 20 1.08 10.18 -9.48
C GLY A 20 2.00 11.36 -9.86
N SER A 21 1.95 12.48 -9.13
CA SER A 21 1.05 12.73 -7.98
C SER A 21 -0.38 13.07 -8.42
N TRP A 22 -1.37 12.60 -7.68
CA TRP A 22 -2.79 12.85 -7.97
C TRP A 22 -3.29 14.13 -7.27
N LYS A 23 -4.29 14.80 -7.85
CA LYS A 23 -4.87 16.04 -7.30
C LYS A 23 -6.39 16.07 -7.47
N TRP A 24 -7.09 16.59 -6.46
CA TRP A 24 -8.54 16.59 -6.38
C TRP A 24 -9.20 17.79 -7.12
N GLN A 25 -10.31 17.54 -7.84
CA GLN A 25 -11.17 18.52 -8.53
C GLN A 25 -12.61 17.96 -8.67
N GLU A 26 -13.68 18.77 -8.58
CA GLU A 26 -15.09 18.31 -8.40
C GLU A 26 -15.97 18.26 -9.68
N TYR A 27 -16.63 17.12 -9.97
CA TYR A 27 -17.37 16.82 -11.24
C TYR A 27 -18.44 15.64 -11.08
N TYR A 28 -19.31 15.18 -12.03
CA TYR A 28 -20.53 14.32 -11.73
C TYR A 28 -21.16 13.11 -12.69
N ASP A 29 -22.04 12.19 -12.12
CA ASP A 29 -22.79 10.81 -12.17
C ASP A 29 -22.27 9.31 -12.02
N CYS A 30 -22.64 8.59 -10.89
CA CYS A 30 -22.36 7.20 -10.36
C CYS A 30 -21.65 7.08 -8.95
N SER A 31 -21.94 6.08 -8.07
CA SER A 31 -21.44 6.07 -6.65
C SER A 31 -20.61 4.86 -6.13
N LEU A 32 -19.77 5.11 -5.10
CA LEU A 32 -19.02 4.17 -4.24
C LEU A 32 -19.25 4.54 -2.76
N SER A 33 -19.50 3.56 -1.88
CA SER A 33 -19.75 3.78 -0.44
C SER A 33 -18.89 2.92 0.48
N ASN A 34 -18.75 3.35 1.74
CA ASN A 34 -18.16 2.55 2.82
C ASN A 34 -19.18 1.58 3.45
N SER A 35 -18.72 0.75 4.39
CA SER A 35 -19.54 -0.25 5.10
C SER A 35 -20.60 0.31 6.05
N GLU A 36 -20.60 1.61 6.32
CA GLU A 36 -21.58 2.32 7.17
C GLU A 36 -22.69 2.97 6.31
N GLY A 37 -22.56 2.89 4.98
CA GLY A 37 -23.45 3.57 4.03
C GLY A 37 -23.00 4.98 3.62
N ASN A 38 -21.88 5.48 4.17
CA ASN A 38 -21.33 6.77 3.79
C ASN A 38 -20.78 6.70 2.36
N VAL A 39 -21.31 7.52 1.46
CA VAL A 39 -20.87 7.61 0.07
C VAL A 39 -19.52 8.34 0.03
N ILE A 40 -18.49 7.67 -0.52
CA ILE A 40 -17.11 8.16 -0.60
C ILE A 40 -16.95 8.95 -1.91
N VAL A 41 -16.90 8.23 -3.02
CA VAL A 41 -16.93 8.79 -4.37
C VAL A 41 -18.40 8.83 -4.78
N THR A 42 -18.90 9.98 -5.18
CA THR A 42 -20.06 10.00 -6.06
C THR A 42 -19.89 11.03 -7.13
N VAL A 43 -20.11 10.52 -8.30
CA VAL A 43 -20.35 11.17 -9.54
C VAL A 43 -21.91 11.47 -9.32
N VAL A 44 -22.46 12.70 -9.53
CA VAL A 44 -23.93 13.13 -9.57
C VAL A 44 -24.59 13.57 -10.96
N GLY A 45 -25.89 13.42 -11.22
CA GLY A 45 -26.64 14.22 -12.23
C GLY A 45 -26.56 13.88 -13.75
N ASP A 46 -27.45 14.50 -14.53
CA ASP A 46 -28.21 13.89 -15.63
C ASP A 46 -27.47 13.14 -16.78
N ASP A 47 -26.16 13.38 -17.01
CA ASP A 47 -25.40 12.85 -18.17
C ASP A 47 -24.14 12.01 -17.79
N MET A 48 -23.90 11.72 -16.51
CA MET A 48 -22.78 10.89 -16.00
C MET A 48 -21.35 11.23 -16.46
N SER A 49 -21.08 12.47 -16.84
CA SER A 49 -19.93 12.83 -17.69
C SER A 49 -18.61 13.20 -16.96
N TYR A 50 -18.55 13.22 -15.62
CA TYR A 50 -17.53 13.97 -14.86
C TYR A 50 -17.44 13.41 -13.38
N VAL A 51 -16.42 13.56 -12.49
CA VAL A 51 -16.26 12.78 -11.18
C VAL A 51 -16.16 13.57 -9.84
N LYS A 52 -16.85 13.20 -8.72
CA LYS A 52 -16.74 13.82 -7.36
C LYS A 52 -16.48 12.83 -6.19
N VAL A 53 -15.84 13.33 -5.13
CA VAL A 53 -15.72 12.72 -3.79
C VAL A 53 -16.46 13.63 -2.81
N LEU A 54 -17.23 13.06 -1.87
CA LEU A 54 -18.12 13.85 -1.00
C LEU A 54 -17.41 14.56 0.17
N ARG A 55 -16.18 14.16 0.50
CA ARG A 55 -15.36 14.73 1.56
C ARG A 55 -13.93 14.96 1.07
N ASN A 56 -13.32 16.07 1.49
CA ASN A 56 -11.95 16.39 1.08
C ASN A 56 -10.96 15.42 1.71
N GLU A 57 -11.18 15.03 2.96
CA GLU A 57 -10.35 14.05 3.69
C GLU A 57 -10.27 12.70 2.95
N ASP A 58 -11.39 12.24 2.40
CA ASP A 58 -11.45 10.98 1.66
C ASP A 58 -10.77 11.11 0.28
N ALA A 59 -10.84 12.30 -0.35
CA ALA A 59 -10.17 12.60 -1.61
C ALA A 59 -8.64 12.70 -1.45
N GLU A 60 -8.18 13.35 -0.38
CA GLU A 60 -6.77 13.45 0.00
C GLU A 60 -6.20 12.06 0.33
N PHE A 61 -6.94 11.23 1.07
CA PHE A 61 -6.56 9.84 1.34
C PHE A 61 -6.40 9.03 0.05
N ILE A 62 -7.36 9.11 -0.88
CA ILE A 62 -7.28 8.42 -2.19
C ILE A 62 -6.09 8.92 -3.03
N ALA A 63 -5.82 10.23 -3.01
CA ALA A 63 -4.68 10.81 -3.73
C ALA A 63 -3.33 10.34 -3.17
N HIS A 64 -3.17 10.35 -1.84
CA HIS A 64 -1.94 9.92 -1.17
C HIS A 64 -1.72 8.40 -1.22
N ALA A 65 -2.79 7.59 -1.17
CA ALA A 65 -2.71 6.12 -1.29
C ALA A 65 -1.96 5.67 -2.56
N ARG A 66 -2.03 6.44 -3.66
CA ARG A 66 -1.28 6.16 -4.90
C ARG A 66 0.24 6.18 -4.72
N GLU A 67 0.75 6.99 -3.80
CA GLU A 67 2.16 7.13 -3.49
C GLU A 67 2.57 6.32 -2.26
N ASP A 68 1.69 6.17 -1.28
CA ASP A 68 2.02 5.53 0.00
C ASP A 68 1.92 4.00 -0.05
N ILE A 69 1.00 3.42 -0.82
CA ILE A 69 0.93 1.95 -0.99
C ILE A 69 2.27 1.38 -1.53
N PRO A 70 2.92 1.95 -2.56
CA PRO A 70 4.27 1.54 -2.98
C PRO A 70 5.33 1.62 -1.86
N LYS A 71 5.34 2.70 -1.07
CA LYS A 71 6.31 2.89 0.05
C LYS A 71 6.10 1.85 1.15
N LEU A 72 4.84 1.54 1.46
CA LEU A 72 4.47 0.53 2.45
C LEU A 72 4.86 -0.88 1.98
N LEU A 73 4.61 -1.22 0.71
CA LEU A 73 5.03 -2.48 0.10
C LEU A 73 6.56 -2.68 0.15
N GLU A 74 7.33 -1.64 -0.19
CA GLU A 74 8.80 -1.64 -0.10
C GLU A 74 9.29 -1.78 1.37
N THR A 75 8.54 -1.20 2.32
CA THR A 75 8.84 -1.30 3.75
C THR A 75 8.56 -2.70 4.29
N ILE A 76 7.49 -3.35 3.82
CA ILE A 76 7.15 -4.74 4.19
C ILE A 76 8.25 -5.69 3.69
N GLU A 77 8.67 -5.61 2.42
CA GLU A 77 9.79 -6.40 1.87
C GLU A 77 11.07 -6.27 2.72
N LYS A 78 11.41 -5.06 3.17
CA LYS A 78 12.58 -4.81 4.01
C LYS A 78 12.45 -5.43 5.42
N LEU A 79 11.26 -5.41 6.00
CA LEU A 79 10.97 -6.00 7.31
C LEU A 79 10.95 -7.53 7.27
N GLU A 80 10.38 -8.11 6.21
CA GLU A 80 10.37 -9.56 5.97
C GLU A 80 11.80 -10.05 5.73
N ALA A 81 12.56 -9.41 4.83
CA ALA A 81 13.96 -9.74 4.62
C ALA A 81 14.82 -9.55 5.88
N TYR A 82 14.49 -8.59 6.77
CA TYR A 82 15.17 -8.43 8.06
C TYR A 82 14.84 -9.56 9.03
N ARG A 83 13.55 -9.94 9.15
CA ARG A 83 13.11 -11.09 9.96
C ARG A 83 13.83 -12.37 9.53
N ASP A 84 13.85 -12.67 8.24
CA ASP A 84 14.40 -13.93 7.72
C ASP A 84 15.89 -14.06 8.03
N ARG A 85 16.64 -12.95 7.96
CA ARG A 85 18.05 -12.92 8.39
C ARG A 85 18.21 -13.04 9.91
N TYR A 86 17.31 -12.46 10.70
CA TYR A 86 17.33 -12.58 12.16
C TYR A 86 17.01 -14.02 12.61
N GLU A 87 16.05 -14.69 11.97
CA GLU A 87 15.71 -16.10 12.21
C GLU A 87 16.91 -17.01 11.87
N ALA A 88 17.55 -16.81 10.70
CA ALA A 88 18.75 -17.55 10.33
C ALA A 88 19.93 -17.34 11.29
N TYR A 89 20.15 -16.11 11.77
CA TYR A 89 21.14 -15.82 12.82
C TYR A 89 20.81 -16.57 14.13
N TYR A 90 19.56 -16.52 14.56
CA TYR A 90 19.13 -17.12 15.82
C TYR A 90 19.24 -18.66 15.78
N ASP A 91 18.88 -19.28 14.66
CA ASP A 91 19.02 -20.73 14.47
C ASP A 91 20.48 -21.17 14.41
N GLY A 92 21.37 -20.39 13.77
CA GLY A 92 22.81 -20.62 13.82
C GLY A 92 23.37 -20.51 15.25
N TYR A 93 22.96 -19.48 15.99
CA TYR A 93 23.33 -19.32 17.41
C TYR A 93 22.83 -20.50 18.27
N LYS A 94 21.61 -21.03 18.02
CA LYS A 94 21.10 -22.25 18.68
C LYS A 94 21.90 -23.51 18.35
N GLN A 95 22.49 -23.56 17.15
CA GLN A 95 23.37 -24.64 16.70
C GLN A 95 24.83 -24.46 17.15
N GLY A 96 25.15 -23.42 17.93
CA GLY A 96 26.51 -23.13 18.41
C GLY A 96 27.42 -22.45 17.38
N GLN A 97 26.85 -21.88 16.32
CA GLN A 97 27.58 -21.14 15.29
C GLN A 97 27.66 -19.66 15.68
N TYR A 98 28.65 -19.30 16.50
CA TYR A 98 28.76 -17.97 17.11
C TYR A 98 29.32 -16.88 16.18
N ASP A 99 29.93 -17.24 15.05
CA ASP A 99 30.61 -16.30 14.14
C ASP A 99 29.68 -15.56 13.15
N ILE A 100 28.35 -15.76 13.22
CA ILE A 100 27.39 -15.07 12.36
C ILE A 100 27.23 -13.62 12.83
N GLN A 101 28.06 -12.71 12.31
CA GLN A 101 28.05 -11.30 12.73
C GLN A 101 26.78 -10.55 12.30
N MET A 102 26.06 -10.00 13.29
CA MET A 102 24.91 -9.10 13.09
C MET A 102 25.23 -7.84 12.27
N ASP A 103 26.48 -7.37 12.26
CA ASP A 103 26.84 -6.15 11.52
C ASP A 103 26.74 -6.32 9.98
N ASN A 104 26.78 -7.56 9.48
CA ASN A 104 26.51 -7.86 8.06
C ASN A 104 25.03 -7.72 7.67
N LEU A 105 24.12 -7.49 8.62
CA LEU A 105 22.68 -7.37 8.36
C LEU A 105 22.27 -6.00 7.79
N ASN A 106 23.15 -4.99 7.88
CA ASN A 106 22.94 -3.61 7.44
C ASN A 106 23.57 -3.34 6.05
N GLY A 107 23.41 -4.28 5.12
CA GLY A 107 23.76 -4.07 3.71
C GLY A 107 23.01 -2.88 3.11
N LYS A 108 23.75 -1.99 2.42
CA LYS A 108 23.23 -0.80 1.74
C LYS A 108 22.47 -1.15 0.46
#